data_AF-A0AA36JSQ5-F1
#
_entry.id   AF-A0AA36JSQ5-F1
#
_cell.length_a   1.000
_cell.length_b   1.000
_cell.length_c   1.000
_cell.angle_alpha   90.00
_cell.angle_beta   90.00
_cell.angle_gamma   90.00
#
_symmetry.space_group_name_H-M   'P 1'
#
loop_
_entity.id
_entity.type
_entity.pdbx_description
1 polymer ?
#
loop_
_entity_poly.entity_id
_entity_poly.type
_entity_poly.pdbx_seq_one_letter_code
_entity_poly.pdbx_strand_id
1 'polypeptide(L)'
;MERFCALLCLAGSLAQCHEGSCRNQGSLFLQKEMARVAQLGMEEEVADLLKEGLGTSNRSRARDARFLLRASFGPTRATLRELEHMSYGAWIQQQMQVPPEYLRPFYRARVNPWYEAAEEAISDFRPRTACAVGSRWHVHVFTFEDVKKQVKIQSNQILVDNLFRSDVAVGVLGSRWSGLEGYVGYVCFVEEGVGQDIHISTSSDCSGKQAMPNPAIHLVDPAKYLVTALPFSHAPWGSGTLLLQNYSEPCDLEGKDFIQVLGRFYAFDLRVELKDNTPQTPSSTGSEVPRCVAVTFLNGASCRTEPLAEGPMVPGLLAEVHDLFGTRDASFISETGSMPTFSFVDDQISYGSTSSRWWPTMDDDYFAVKWSGEMAIQTAGLYTCLG
;
A
#
# COMPACT_ATOMS: atom_id res chain seq x y z
N MET A 1 -5.51 -6.56 24.16
CA MET A 1 -5.75 -7.58 23.13
C MET A 1 -6.10 -8.96 23.70
N GLU A 2 -6.20 -9.16 25.02
CA GLU A 2 -6.54 -10.46 25.64
C GLU A 2 -8.01 -10.61 26.09
N ARG A 3 -8.85 -9.58 25.93
CA ARG A 3 -10.28 -9.65 26.35
C ARG A 3 -11.26 -9.99 25.23
N PHE A 4 -10.77 -10.25 24.00
CA PHE A 4 -11.62 -10.64 22.86
C PHE A 4 -11.69 -12.16 22.64
N CYS A 5 -10.79 -12.96 23.24
CA CYS A 5 -10.81 -14.43 23.09
C CYS A 5 -11.83 -15.15 24.00
N ALA A 6 -12.31 -14.53 25.07
CA ALA A 6 -13.13 -15.23 26.07
C ALA A 6 -14.63 -15.34 25.70
N LEU A 7 -15.10 -14.64 24.66
CA LEU A 7 -16.54 -14.57 24.31
C LEU A 7 -16.96 -15.57 23.23
N LEU A 8 -16.02 -16.22 22.54
CA LEU A 8 -16.33 -17.21 21.49
C LEU A 8 -16.42 -18.66 21.99
N CYS A 9 -16.16 -18.93 23.28
CA CYS A 9 -16.26 -20.28 23.84
C CYS A 9 -17.62 -20.64 24.47
N LEU A 10 -18.60 -19.72 24.52
CA LEU A 10 -19.88 -19.95 25.22
C LEU A 10 -21.07 -20.32 24.33
N ALA A 11 -20.88 -20.44 23.01
CA ALA A 11 -21.97 -20.81 22.10
C ALA A 11 -21.51 -21.88 21.11
N GLY A 12 -21.69 -23.16 21.46
CA GLY A 12 -21.53 -24.28 20.54
C GLY A 12 -20.73 -25.43 21.13
N SER A 13 -21.42 -26.47 21.56
CA SER A 13 -20.83 -27.73 22.01
C SER A 13 -20.14 -28.45 20.85
N LEU A 14 -18.81 -28.63 20.96
CA LEU A 14 -18.02 -29.82 20.58
C LEU A 14 -16.53 -29.42 20.44
N ALA A 15 -15.84 -29.30 21.56
CA ALA A 15 -14.37 -29.29 21.58
C ALA A 15 -13.88 -29.98 22.87
N GLN A 16 -13.13 -31.09 22.71
CA GLN A 16 -12.35 -31.69 23.79
C GLN A 16 -10.90 -31.18 23.70
N CYS A 17 -10.40 -30.62 24.80
CA CYS A 17 -9.02 -30.19 24.93
C CYS A 17 -8.17 -31.34 25.47
N HIS A 18 -7.12 -31.73 24.75
CA HIS A 18 -6.00 -32.48 25.32
C HIS A 18 -4.69 -31.78 24.93
N GLU A 19 -3.87 -31.49 25.96
CA GLU A 19 -2.46 -31.04 25.85
C GLU A 19 -2.14 -29.92 24.85
N GLY A 20 -2.69 -28.73 25.09
CA GLY A 20 -2.02 -27.47 24.73
C GLY A 20 -1.89 -27.12 23.24
N SER A 21 -2.56 -27.81 22.32
CA SER A 21 -2.55 -27.48 20.89
C SER A 21 -3.96 -27.41 20.31
N CYS A 22 -4.39 -26.23 19.86
CA CYS A 22 -5.56 -26.09 18.98
C CYS A 22 -5.10 -26.25 17.53
N ARG A 23 -5.41 -27.39 16.90
CA ARG A 23 -5.28 -27.55 15.44
C ARG A 23 -6.56 -27.04 14.76
N ASN A 24 -6.42 -26.01 13.93
CA ASN A 24 -7.47 -25.52 13.04
C ASN A 24 -7.67 -26.51 11.89
N GLN A 25 -8.58 -27.47 12.05
CA GLN A 25 -9.18 -28.18 10.93
C GLN A 25 -10.60 -27.66 10.70
N GLY A 26 -10.89 -27.22 9.48
CA GLY A 26 -12.23 -26.84 9.04
C GLY A 26 -12.46 -25.35 8.94
N SER A 27 -11.78 -24.67 8.02
CA SER A 27 -12.03 -23.25 7.72
C SER A 27 -13.03 -23.05 6.58
N LEU A 28 -12.97 -23.81 5.48
CA LEU A 28 -13.80 -23.49 4.31
C LEU A 28 -15.26 -23.98 4.37
N PHE A 29 -15.55 -25.14 4.96
CA PHE A 29 -16.93 -25.64 5.09
C PHE A 29 -17.70 -24.85 6.15
N LEU A 30 -17.05 -24.54 7.28
CA LEU A 30 -17.61 -23.66 8.30
C LEU A 30 -17.73 -22.21 7.80
N GLN A 31 -16.81 -21.70 6.97
CA GLN A 31 -17.00 -20.37 6.34
C GLN A 31 -18.09 -20.36 5.28
N LYS A 32 -18.23 -21.39 4.44
CA LYS A 32 -19.33 -21.49 3.46
C LYS A 32 -20.67 -21.68 4.15
N GLU A 33 -20.74 -22.49 5.20
CA GLU A 33 -22.00 -22.73 5.91
C GLU A 33 -22.32 -21.61 6.89
N MET A 34 -21.32 -20.92 7.47
CA MET A 34 -21.55 -19.64 8.14
C MET A 34 -21.89 -18.51 7.17
N ALA A 35 -21.36 -18.50 5.93
CA ALA A 35 -21.76 -17.54 4.90
C ALA A 35 -23.17 -17.84 4.38
N ARG A 36 -23.57 -19.12 4.29
CA ARG A 36 -24.91 -19.56 3.92
C ARG A 36 -25.93 -19.35 5.04
N VAL A 37 -25.57 -19.62 6.30
CA VAL A 37 -26.37 -19.33 7.50
C VAL A 37 -26.40 -17.82 7.78
N ALA A 38 -25.34 -17.06 7.48
CA ALA A 38 -25.35 -15.61 7.51
C ALA A 38 -26.14 -15.01 6.34
N GLN A 39 -26.13 -15.61 5.15
CA GLN A 39 -26.99 -15.21 4.03
C GLN A 39 -28.47 -15.50 4.33
N LEU A 40 -28.79 -16.69 4.82
CA LEU A 40 -30.17 -17.07 5.17
C LEU A 40 -30.69 -16.32 6.41
N GLY A 41 -29.83 -16.09 7.41
CA GLY A 41 -30.15 -15.30 8.60
C GLY A 41 -30.22 -13.80 8.34
N MET A 42 -29.34 -13.26 7.48
CA MET A 42 -29.47 -11.86 7.04
C MET A 42 -30.65 -11.67 6.10
N GLU A 43 -30.96 -12.58 5.18
CA GLU A 43 -32.09 -12.36 4.26
C GLU A 43 -33.43 -12.31 4.99
N GLU A 44 -33.63 -13.11 6.05
CA GLU A 44 -34.86 -13.09 6.84
C GLU A 44 -34.91 -11.86 7.78
N GLU A 45 -33.81 -11.51 8.46
CA GLU A 45 -33.73 -10.34 9.35
C GLU A 45 -33.69 -9.00 8.58
N VAL A 46 -33.09 -8.97 7.38
CA VAL A 46 -33.09 -7.83 6.45
C VAL A 46 -34.44 -7.72 5.74
N ALA A 47 -35.10 -8.83 5.40
CA ALA A 47 -36.46 -8.79 4.88
C ALA A 47 -37.47 -8.30 5.92
N ASP A 48 -37.30 -8.65 7.20
CA ASP A 48 -38.12 -8.09 8.30
C ASP A 48 -37.79 -6.61 8.58
N LEU A 49 -36.52 -6.21 8.51
CA LEU A 49 -36.12 -4.79 8.60
C LEU A 49 -36.63 -3.97 7.40
N LEU A 50 -36.72 -4.55 6.20
CA LEU A 50 -37.28 -3.92 5.01
C LEU A 50 -38.82 -3.89 5.04
N LYS A 51 -39.48 -4.93 5.58
CA LYS A 51 -40.95 -4.96 5.75
C LYS A 51 -41.44 -4.05 6.87
N GLU A 52 -40.73 -3.95 8.00
CA GLU A 52 -41.09 -3.04 9.10
C GLU A 52 -40.53 -1.62 8.92
N GLY A 53 -39.47 -1.43 8.14
CA GLY A 53 -38.83 -0.15 7.86
C GLY A 53 -39.61 0.81 6.96
N LEU A 54 -40.76 0.38 6.43
CA LEU A 54 -41.64 1.18 5.58
C LEU A 54 -42.69 1.98 6.37
N GLY A 55 -42.82 1.76 7.69
CA GLY A 55 -43.76 2.49 8.55
C GLY A 55 -43.07 3.26 9.69
N THR A 56 -43.43 4.54 9.87
CA THR A 56 -42.93 5.38 10.98
C THR A 56 -43.57 5.06 12.34
N SER A 57 -44.57 4.19 12.41
CA SER A 57 -45.51 4.12 13.55
C SER A 57 -45.08 3.25 14.74
N ASN A 58 -43.87 2.66 14.76
CA ASN A 58 -43.40 1.86 15.90
C ASN A 58 -41.88 1.95 16.16
N ARG A 59 -41.27 3.09 15.80
CA ARG A 59 -39.83 3.32 15.99
C ARG A 59 -39.55 3.99 17.32
N SER A 60 -38.52 3.50 18.01
CA SER A 60 -38.01 4.09 19.25
C SER A 60 -36.59 4.58 19.06
N ARG A 61 -36.18 5.59 19.83
CA ARG A 61 -34.79 6.08 19.79
C ARG A 61 -33.75 4.99 20.05
N ALA A 62 -34.07 3.99 20.88
CA ALA A 62 -33.19 2.85 21.11
C ALA A 62 -33.04 1.97 19.85
N ARG A 63 -34.10 1.83 19.07
CA ARG A 63 -34.09 1.09 17.80
C ARG A 63 -33.32 1.87 16.73
N ASP A 64 -33.52 3.19 16.65
CA ASP A 64 -32.77 4.08 15.73
C ASP A 64 -31.27 4.07 16.05
N ALA A 65 -30.92 4.06 17.34
CA ALA A 65 -29.53 3.94 17.78
C ALA A 65 -28.90 2.60 17.37
N ARG A 66 -29.63 1.49 17.52
CA ARG A 66 -29.15 0.16 17.08
C ARG A 66 -28.98 0.09 15.56
N PHE A 67 -29.89 0.69 14.81
CA PHE A 67 -29.76 0.81 13.36
C PHE A 67 -28.47 1.58 13.00
N LEU A 68 -28.25 2.76 13.60
CA LEU A 68 -27.05 3.56 13.33
C LEU A 68 -25.74 2.88 13.77
N LEU A 69 -25.74 2.08 14.85
CA LEU A 69 -24.58 1.27 15.24
C LEU A 69 -24.22 0.20 14.20
N ARG A 70 -25.22 -0.33 13.48
CA ARG A 70 -25.00 -1.33 12.42
C ARG A 70 -24.67 -0.69 11.07
N ALA A 71 -25.27 0.45 10.77
CA ALA A 71 -25.22 1.09 9.46
C ALA A 71 -24.19 2.23 9.34
N SER A 72 -23.56 2.66 10.44
CA SER A 72 -22.62 3.79 10.47
C SER A 72 -21.59 3.64 11.60
N PHE A 73 -20.75 4.67 11.83
CA PHE A 73 -19.84 4.74 12.98
C PHE A 73 -20.54 4.94 14.34
N GLY A 74 -21.87 4.91 14.37
CA GLY A 74 -22.68 4.96 15.57
C GLY A 74 -23.58 6.20 15.65
N PRO A 75 -24.54 6.20 16.60
CA PRO A 75 -25.52 7.26 16.71
C PRO A 75 -24.91 8.55 17.27
N THR A 76 -25.18 9.66 16.58
CA THR A 76 -24.98 11.01 17.12
C THR A 76 -26.33 11.59 17.50
N ARG A 77 -26.32 12.65 18.32
CA ARG A 77 -27.57 13.38 18.65
C ARG A 77 -28.22 14.01 17.42
N ALA A 78 -27.45 14.33 16.37
CA ALA A 78 -27.95 14.87 15.13
C ALA A 78 -28.62 13.78 14.29
N THR A 79 -27.92 12.67 14.04
CA THR A 79 -28.41 11.57 13.21
C THR A 79 -29.62 10.85 13.83
N LEU A 80 -29.73 10.81 15.16
CA LEU A 80 -30.95 10.34 15.83
C LEU A 80 -32.17 11.25 15.59
N ARG A 81 -31.98 12.58 15.54
CA ARG A 81 -33.09 13.51 15.23
C ARG A 81 -33.48 13.45 13.76
N GLU A 82 -32.51 13.28 12.87
CA GLU A 82 -32.78 13.07 11.44
C GLU A 82 -33.68 11.86 11.23
N LEU A 83 -33.36 10.74 11.90
CA LEU A 83 -34.13 9.51 11.85
C LEU A 83 -35.54 9.61 12.45
N GLU A 84 -35.86 10.60 13.30
CA GLU A 84 -37.22 10.82 13.82
C GLU A 84 -38.21 11.18 12.70
N HIS A 85 -37.72 11.71 11.57
CA HIS A 85 -38.55 12.26 10.50
C HIS A 85 -38.40 11.55 9.14
N MET A 86 -37.62 10.47 9.05
CA MET A 86 -37.43 9.71 7.81
C MET A 86 -37.31 8.22 8.08
N SER A 87 -37.71 7.36 7.14
CA SER A 87 -37.51 5.91 7.24
C SER A 87 -36.03 5.52 7.12
N TYR A 88 -35.65 4.32 7.57
CA TYR A 88 -34.28 3.82 7.38
C TYR A 88 -33.92 3.71 5.90
N GLY A 89 -34.86 3.27 5.05
CA GLY A 89 -34.64 3.20 3.61
C GLY A 89 -34.37 4.58 3.00
N ALA A 90 -35.14 5.60 3.38
CA ALA A 90 -34.91 6.97 2.95
C ALA A 90 -33.54 7.50 3.45
N TRP A 91 -33.18 7.21 4.70
CA TRP A 91 -31.88 7.57 5.25
C TRP A 91 -30.73 6.89 4.51
N ILE A 92 -30.82 5.58 4.23
CA ILE A 92 -29.81 4.84 3.46
C ILE A 92 -29.65 5.45 2.07
N GLN A 93 -30.75 5.72 1.37
CA GLN A 93 -30.71 6.36 0.05
C GLN A 93 -30.06 7.74 0.12
N GLN A 94 -30.33 8.52 1.16
CA GLN A 94 -29.68 9.80 1.38
C GLN A 94 -28.18 9.65 1.65
N GLN A 95 -27.76 8.66 2.45
CA GLN A 95 -26.34 8.39 2.69
C GLN A 95 -25.62 7.92 1.42
N MET A 96 -26.29 7.14 0.56
CA MET A 96 -25.74 6.71 -0.73
C MET A 96 -25.57 7.88 -1.73
N GLN A 97 -26.28 8.99 -1.51
CA GLN A 97 -26.12 10.21 -2.31
C GLN A 97 -25.01 11.12 -1.81
N VAL A 98 -24.49 10.91 -0.59
CA VAL A 98 -23.34 11.66 -0.08
C VAL A 98 -22.10 11.25 -0.89
N PRO A 99 -21.34 12.20 -1.45
CA PRO A 99 -20.09 11.88 -2.14
C PRO A 99 -19.18 11.06 -1.22
N PRO A 100 -18.68 9.90 -1.68
CA PRO A 100 -17.82 9.07 -0.85
C PRO A 100 -16.52 9.82 -0.52
N GLU A 101 -16.20 9.92 0.76
CA GLU A 101 -14.87 10.30 1.19
C GLU A 101 -13.96 9.07 1.17
N TYR A 102 -12.92 9.13 0.36
CA TYR A 102 -12.01 8.00 0.22
C TYR A 102 -10.80 8.17 1.13
N LEU A 103 -10.59 7.20 2.02
CA LEU A 103 -9.40 7.15 2.88
C LEU A 103 -8.10 7.17 2.06
N ARG A 104 -8.08 6.54 0.87
CA ARG A 104 -6.86 6.45 0.05
C ARG A 104 -6.41 7.80 -0.52
N PRO A 105 -7.23 8.63 -1.20
CA PRO A 105 -6.90 10.03 -1.49
C PRO A 105 -6.52 10.83 -0.26
N PHE A 106 -7.27 10.71 0.84
CA PHE A 106 -6.96 11.43 2.08
C PHE A 106 -5.56 11.10 2.59
N TYR A 107 -5.21 9.80 2.60
CA TYR A 107 -3.92 9.27 3.00
C TYR A 107 -2.84 9.75 2.03
N ARG A 108 -2.98 9.53 0.71
CA ARG A 108 -1.96 9.93 -0.30
C ARG A 108 -1.66 11.42 -0.34
N ALA A 109 -2.64 12.26 -0.04
CA ALA A 109 -2.42 13.70 0.06
C ALA A 109 -1.58 14.11 1.29
N ARG A 110 -1.39 13.21 2.27
CA ARG A 110 -0.77 13.50 3.57
C ARG A 110 0.47 12.66 3.86
N VAL A 111 0.55 11.47 3.29
CA VAL A 111 1.77 10.66 3.38
C VAL A 111 2.73 11.03 2.28
N ASN A 112 4.00 11.11 2.66
CA ASN A 112 5.10 11.39 1.76
C ASN A 112 6.28 10.45 2.10
N PRO A 113 6.12 9.14 1.82
CA PRO A 113 7.11 8.16 2.20
C PRO A 113 8.42 8.39 1.44
N TRP A 114 9.51 8.06 2.13
CA TRP A 114 10.87 8.13 1.61
C TRP A 114 11.05 7.12 0.47
N TYR A 115 11.87 7.46 -0.51
CA TYR A 115 12.22 6.54 -1.60
C TYR A 115 13.63 6.01 -1.38
N GLU A 116 13.76 4.68 -1.24
CA GLU A 116 15.05 4.02 -1.09
C GLU A 116 15.36 3.21 -2.35
N ALA A 117 16.39 3.62 -3.10
CA ALA A 117 16.76 2.98 -4.36
C ALA A 117 17.34 1.56 -4.19
N ALA A 118 17.86 1.23 -3.00
CA ALA A 118 18.46 -0.08 -2.71
C ALA A 118 17.42 -1.22 -2.66
N GLU A 119 16.14 -0.89 -2.56
CA GLU A 119 15.03 -1.84 -2.74
C GLU A 119 14.60 -1.87 -4.22
N GLU A 120 15.48 -2.33 -5.11
CA GLU A 120 15.16 -2.67 -6.51
C GLU A 120 14.03 -3.73 -6.64
N ALA A 121 13.50 -4.24 -5.52
CA ALA A 121 12.56 -5.34 -5.43
C ALA A 121 11.07 -4.98 -5.51
N ILE A 122 10.69 -3.69 -5.57
CA ILE A 122 9.29 -3.31 -5.75
C ILE A 122 9.14 -2.43 -6.99
N SER A 123 8.95 -3.09 -8.13
CA SER A 123 8.67 -2.50 -9.46
C SER A 123 7.47 -1.52 -9.48
N ASP A 124 6.68 -1.51 -8.41
CA ASP A 124 5.48 -0.67 -8.26
C ASP A 124 5.77 0.71 -7.65
N PHE A 125 6.94 0.94 -7.03
CA PHE A 125 7.29 2.24 -6.43
C PHE A 125 8.25 3.01 -7.33
N ARG A 126 7.80 4.16 -7.83
CA ARG A 126 8.62 5.08 -8.64
C ARG A 126 9.01 6.31 -7.80
N PRO A 127 10.19 6.90 -8.03
CA PRO A 127 10.54 8.16 -7.41
C PRO A 127 9.68 9.28 -8.01
N ARG A 128 9.18 10.16 -7.15
CA ARG A 128 8.59 11.44 -7.55
C ARG A 128 9.69 12.31 -8.12
N THR A 129 9.45 12.95 -9.27
CA THR A 129 10.43 13.84 -9.89
C THR A 129 10.43 15.23 -9.23
N ALA A 130 11.48 15.99 -9.47
CA ALA A 130 11.63 17.36 -8.95
C ALA A 130 10.51 18.29 -9.43
N CYS A 131 10.01 18.07 -10.65
CA CYS A 131 8.95 18.86 -11.27
C CYS A 131 7.52 18.40 -10.96
N ALA A 132 7.35 17.28 -10.26
CA ALA A 132 6.02 16.81 -9.87
C ALA A 132 5.42 17.72 -8.79
N VAL A 133 4.14 18.07 -8.93
CA VAL A 133 3.40 18.79 -7.87
C VAL A 133 3.48 18.00 -6.56
N GLY A 134 3.75 18.70 -5.46
CA GLY A 134 4.01 18.11 -4.15
C GLY A 134 5.43 17.59 -3.95
N SER A 135 6.36 17.80 -4.90
CA SER A 135 7.78 17.50 -4.69
C SER A 135 8.31 18.26 -3.46
N ARG A 136 9.10 17.57 -2.64
CA ARG A 136 9.55 18.05 -1.33
C ARG A 136 10.96 18.61 -1.44
N TRP A 137 11.20 19.75 -0.78
CA TRP A 137 12.48 20.42 -0.75
C TRP A 137 12.78 20.88 0.67
N HIS A 138 13.94 20.57 1.23
CA HIS A 138 14.28 20.94 2.62
C HIS A 138 15.51 21.85 2.69
N VAL A 139 15.56 22.69 3.73
CA VAL A 139 16.62 23.71 3.91
C VAL A 139 17.81 23.25 4.76
N HIS A 140 17.71 22.09 5.44
CA HIS A 140 18.75 21.60 6.35
C HIS A 140 19.66 20.57 5.70
N VAL A 141 20.88 20.40 6.22
CA VAL A 141 21.92 19.55 5.59
C VAL A 141 21.75 18.07 5.91
N PHE A 142 21.47 17.73 7.17
CA PHE A 142 21.36 16.33 7.62
C PHE A 142 19.90 15.91 7.79
N THR A 143 19.60 14.71 7.33
CA THR A 143 18.28 14.06 7.39
C THR A 143 18.35 12.75 8.17
N PHE A 144 17.20 12.15 8.49
CA PHE A 144 17.20 10.84 9.16
C PHE A 144 17.93 9.75 8.36
N GLU A 145 18.00 9.86 7.03
CA GLU A 145 18.74 8.93 6.18
C GLU A 145 20.25 8.98 6.36
N ASP A 146 20.78 10.03 6.96
CA ASP A 146 22.22 10.17 7.19
C ASP A 146 22.67 9.42 8.44
N VAL A 147 21.74 8.98 9.30
CA VAL A 147 22.07 8.22 10.51
C VAL A 147 22.86 6.97 10.14
N LYS A 148 23.99 6.77 10.84
CA LYS A 148 25.03 5.74 10.62
C LYS A 148 25.91 5.92 9.38
N LYS A 149 25.66 6.92 8.54
CA LYS A 149 26.54 7.24 7.40
C LYS A 149 27.77 8.01 7.86
N GLN A 150 28.84 7.88 7.08
CA GLN A 150 30.10 8.56 7.35
C GLN A 150 29.98 10.04 6.96
N VAL A 151 30.27 10.96 7.86
CA VAL A 151 30.35 12.40 7.57
C VAL A 151 31.81 12.83 7.47
N LYS A 152 32.12 13.63 6.45
CA LYS A 152 33.44 14.22 6.23
C LYS A 152 33.30 15.72 6.03
N ILE A 153 34.21 16.48 6.63
CA ILE A 153 34.36 17.90 6.37
C ILE A 153 35.68 18.10 5.65
N GLN A 154 35.61 18.46 4.38
CA GLN A 154 36.80 18.57 3.53
C GLN A 154 36.64 19.72 2.55
N SER A 155 37.67 20.55 2.41
CA SER A 155 37.68 21.72 1.53
C SER A 155 36.50 22.65 1.81
N ASN A 156 36.16 22.85 3.09
CA ASN A 156 35.01 23.63 3.53
C ASN A 156 33.67 23.12 2.97
N GLN A 157 33.54 21.81 2.74
CA GLN A 157 32.32 21.13 2.33
C GLN A 157 31.92 20.06 3.32
N ILE A 158 30.61 19.86 3.47
CA ILE A 158 30.00 18.76 4.21
C ILE A 158 29.67 17.66 3.22
N LEU A 159 30.28 16.48 3.42
CA LEU A 159 30.01 15.28 2.64
C LEU A 159 29.45 14.18 3.55
N VAL A 160 28.46 13.43 3.07
CA VAL A 160 27.93 12.23 3.73
C VAL A 160 28.07 11.05 2.78
N ASP A 161 28.77 9.99 3.19
CA ASP A 161 29.20 8.87 2.34
C ASP A 161 29.88 9.33 1.04
N ASN A 162 30.65 10.42 1.13
CA ASN A 162 31.31 11.12 0.02
C ASN A 162 30.36 11.83 -0.97
N LEU A 163 29.06 11.87 -0.70
CA LEU A 163 28.11 12.70 -1.43
C LEU A 163 28.10 14.11 -0.85
N PHE A 164 28.22 15.12 -1.72
CA PHE A 164 28.14 16.52 -1.33
C PHE A 164 26.74 16.84 -0.77
N ARG A 165 26.69 17.54 0.38
CA ARG A 165 25.43 18.02 0.98
C ARG A 165 25.35 19.54 1.07
N SER A 166 26.46 20.21 1.37
CA SER A 166 26.50 21.67 1.52
C SER A 166 27.94 22.17 1.56
N ASP A 167 28.17 23.42 1.14
CA ASP A 167 29.37 24.15 1.55
C ASP A 167 29.20 24.58 3.03
N VAL A 168 30.30 24.78 3.75
CA VAL A 168 30.27 25.24 5.14
C VAL A 168 30.22 26.76 5.18
N ALA A 169 29.16 27.32 5.76
CA ALA A 169 29.04 28.77 5.92
C ALA A 169 30.14 29.31 6.86
N VAL A 170 30.90 30.29 6.40
CA VAL A 170 32.01 30.94 7.13
C VAL A 170 31.71 32.41 7.42
N GLY A 171 32.42 33.02 8.38
CA GLY A 171 32.29 34.43 8.75
C GLY A 171 31.81 34.66 10.18
N VAL A 172 31.36 35.88 10.49
CA VAL A 172 31.00 36.32 11.87
C VAL A 172 29.80 35.53 12.43
N LEU A 173 28.90 35.08 11.57
CA LEU A 173 27.78 34.19 11.89
C LEU A 173 27.97 32.81 11.23
N GLY A 174 29.23 32.38 11.11
CA GLY A 174 29.61 31.12 10.50
C GLY A 174 29.02 29.91 11.22
N SER A 175 28.83 28.84 10.47
CA SER A 175 28.35 27.57 10.99
C SER A 175 29.32 27.00 12.02
N ARG A 176 28.83 26.36 13.09
CA ARG A 176 29.71 25.63 14.05
C ARG A 176 30.55 24.54 13.39
N TRP A 177 30.18 24.14 12.17
CA TRP A 177 30.89 23.17 11.35
C TRP A 177 32.17 23.74 10.72
N SER A 178 32.37 25.07 10.69
CA SER A 178 33.58 25.69 10.13
C SER A 178 34.85 25.37 10.91
N GLY A 179 34.73 24.96 12.18
CA GLY A 179 35.86 24.54 13.01
C GLY A 179 36.25 23.06 12.84
N LEU A 180 35.57 22.32 11.95
CA LEU A 180 35.74 20.87 11.79
C LEU A 180 36.46 20.47 10.51
N GLU A 181 37.21 21.36 9.86
CA GLU A 181 37.98 21.00 8.65
C GLU A 181 38.87 19.77 8.90
N GLY A 182 38.80 18.78 8.00
CA GLY A 182 39.49 17.50 8.13
C GLY A 182 38.79 16.47 9.04
N TYR A 183 37.62 16.80 9.60
CA TYR A 183 36.85 15.86 10.42
C TYR A 183 36.35 14.68 9.58
N VAL A 184 36.48 13.47 10.15
CA VAL A 184 35.91 12.23 9.62
C VAL A 184 35.25 11.50 10.78
N GLY A 185 33.97 11.18 10.64
CA GLY A 185 33.19 10.49 11.67
C GLY A 185 31.88 9.95 11.13
N TYR A 186 30.91 9.73 12.01
CA TYR A 186 29.62 9.13 11.72
C TYR A 186 28.51 9.99 12.30
N VAL A 187 27.41 10.11 11.56
CA VAL A 187 26.18 10.69 12.06
C VAL A 187 25.48 9.65 12.93
N CYS A 188 25.08 10.03 14.13
CA CYS A 188 24.63 9.11 15.17
C CYS A 188 23.21 9.37 15.66
N PHE A 189 22.70 10.57 15.40
CA PHE A 189 21.33 10.99 15.64
C PHE A 189 21.10 12.25 14.81
N VAL A 190 19.89 12.41 14.29
CA VAL A 190 19.47 13.59 13.55
C VAL A 190 18.10 13.98 14.04
N GLU A 191 17.93 15.24 14.39
CA GLU A 191 16.65 15.91 14.40
C GLU A 191 16.59 16.86 13.18
N GLU A 192 15.58 16.69 12.34
CA GLU A 192 15.46 17.43 11.08
C GLU A 192 15.01 18.88 11.32
N GLY A 193 15.74 19.83 10.74
CA GLY A 193 15.44 21.25 10.83
C GLY A 193 16.69 22.08 11.13
N VAL A 194 16.72 23.33 10.66
CA VAL A 194 17.89 24.21 10.88
C VAL A 194 18.02 24.51 12.37
N GLY A 195 19.22 24.30 12.90
CA GLY A 195 19.54 24.52 14.31
C GLY A 195 19.12 23.39 15.25
N GLN A 196 18.44 22.35 14.75
CA GLN A 196 18.09 21.16 15.53
C GLN A 196 19.32 20.28 15.78
N ASP A 197 19.21 19.34 16.72
CA ASP A 197 20.38 18.59 17.18
C ASP A 197 20.78 17.46 16.22
N ILE A 198 22.07 17.46 15.86
CA ILE A 198 22.78 16.37 15.21
C ILE A 198 23.83 15.85 16.17
N HIS A 199 23.86 14.53 16.39
CA HIS A 199 24.95 13.94 17.14
C HIS A 199 25.94 13.28 16.19
N ILE A 200 27.21 13.61 16.32
CA ILE A 200 28.31 13.00 15.55
C ILE A 200 29.28 12.28 16.47
N SER A 201 29.96 11.25 15.97
CA SER A 201 31.03 10.56 16.69
C SER A 201 32.13 10.13 15.71
N THR A 202 33.38 10.09 16.16
CA THR A 202 34.47 9.47 15.39
C THR A 202 34.37 7.94 15.35
N SER A 203 33.52 7.33 16.18
CA SER A 203 33.28 5.89 16.25
C SER A 203 31.95 5.50 15.59
N SER A 204 31.97 4.41 14.81
CA SER A 204 30.78 3.90 14.09
C SER A 204 29.71 3.30 15.00
N ASP A 205 30.10 2.83 16.19
CA ASP A 205 29.18 2.40 17.25
C ASP A 205 28.46 3.58 17.92
N CYS A 206 28.87 4.80 17.60
CA CYS A 206 28.37 6.04 18.18
C CYS A 206 28.60 6.18 19.69
N SER A 207 29.70 5.66 20.21
CA SER A 207 30.24 6.02 21.52
C SER A 207 30.82 7.45 21.51
N GLY A 208 30.81 8.16 22.64
CA GLY A 208 31.43 9.50 22.75
C GLY A 208 30.83 10.57 21.82
N LYS A 209 29.50 10.60 21.70
CA LYS A 209 28.79 11.52 20.80
C LYS A 209 29.00 12.99 21.18
N GLN A 210 29.10 13.85 20.18
CA GLN A 210 29.07 15.31 20.30
C GLN A 210 27.84 15.86 19.60
N ALA A 211 27.09 16.74 20.29
CA ALA A 211 25.96 17.45 19.71
C ALA A 211 26.40 18.70 18.93
N MET A 212 25.84 18.86 17.74
CA MET A 212 26.08 19.93 16.78
C MET A 212 24.75 20.39 16.18
N PRO A 213 24.55 21.68 15.91
CA PRO A 213 23.33 22.13 15.25
C PRO A 213 23.32 21.68 13.79
N ASN A 214 22.18 21.23 13.29
CA ASN A 214 21.96 20.92 11.88
C ASN A 214 22.04 22.23 11.07
N PRO A 215 23.05 22.42 10.21
CA PRO A 215 23.21 23.67 9.50
C PRO A 215 22.14 23.82 8.42
N ALA A 216 21.84 25.07 8.06
CA ALA A 216 21.14 25.35 6.81
C ALA A 216 22.06 25.02 5.63
N ILE A 217 21.47 24.57 4.53
CA ILE A 217 22.18 24.37 3.27
C ILE A 217 22.73 25.73 2.82
N HIS A 218 24.00 25.72 2.46
CA HIS A 218 24.74 26.86 1.97
C HIS A 218 25.51 26.44 0.72
N LEU A 219 25.35 27.21 -0.35
CA LEU A 219 26.01 26.95 -1.62
C LEU A 219 26.72 28.22 -2.08
N VAL A 220 28.02 28.11 -2.36
CA VAL A 220 28.85 29.22 -2.82
C VAL A 220 28.90 29.26 -4.35
N ASP A 221 28.99 28.09 -4.99
CA ASP A 221 29.10 27.96 -6.43
C ASP A 221 27.71 28.04 -7.11
N PRO A 222 27.44 29.06 -7.96
CA PRO A 222 26.20 29.18 -8.71
C PRO A 222 25.90 28.02 -9.65
N ALA A 223 26.91 27.21 -10.04
CA ALA A 223 26.69 26.05 -10.88
C ALA A 223 25.99 24.88 -10.15
N LYS A 224 25.99 24.88 -8.80
CA LYS A 224 25.41 23.80 -7.99
C LYS A 224 23.91 23.92 -7.76
N TYR A 225 23.29 25.06 -8.06
CA TYR A 225 21.88 25.30 -7.81
C TYR A 225 21.19 26.06 -8.93
N LEU A 226 19.87 25.97 -8.94
CA LEU A 226 19.01 26.75 -9.83
C LEU A 226 18.22 27.78 -9.03
N VAL A 227 18.26 29.04 -9.45
CA VAL A 227 17.34 30.07 -8.92
C VAL A 227 16.01 29.92 -9.62
N THR A 228 14.93 29.71 -8.87
CA THR A 228 13.59 29.50 -9.43
C THR A 228 12.54 30.39 -8.77
N ALA A 229 11.53 30.77 -9.55
CA ALA A 229 10.36 31.51 -9.10
C ALA A 229 9.07 30.66 -9.16
N LEU A 230 9.21 29.33 -9.30
CA LEU A 230 8.08 28.42 -9.26
C LEU A 230 7.31 28.55 -7.92
N PRO A 231 5.99 28.29 -7.92
CA PRO A 231 5.19 28.48 -6.73
C PRO A 231 5.44 27.36 -5.73
N PHE A 232 5.96 27.70 -4.55
CA PHE A 232 6.12 26.77 -3.43
C PHE A 232 5.24 27.17 -2.25
N SER A 233 4.77 26.18 -1.50
CA SER A 233 4.14 26.39 -0.18
C SER A 233 4.97 25.76 0.93
N HIS A 234 4.89 26.31 2.13
CA HIS A 234 5.50 25.69 3.29
C HIS A 234 4.71 24.46 3.73
N ALA A 235 5.42 23.38 4.04
CA ALA A 235 4.80 22.21 4.62
C ALA A 235 4.21 22.56 6.01
N PRO A 236 2.94 22.24 6.30
CA PRO A 236 2.30 22.61 7.56
C PRO A 236 2.90 21.92 8.80
N TRP A 237 3.69 20.86 8.61
CA TRP A 237 4.26 20.04 9.67
C TRP A 237 5.76 20.29 9.94
N GLY A 238 6.42 21.22 9.23
CA GLY A 238 7.87 21.40 9.41
C GLY A 238 8.39 22.76 8.95
N SER A 239 9.05 23.48 9.85
CA SER A 239 9.75 24.72 9.52
C SER A 239 10.92 24.43 8.59
N GLY A 240 10.86 24.97 7.36
CA GLY A 240 11.96 24.86 6.40
C GLY A 240 11.80 23.77 5.33
N THR A 241 10.62 23.16 5.21
CA THR A 241 10.28 22.32 4.05
C THR A 241 9.33 23.07 3.10
N LEU A 242 9.58 22.96 1.80
CA LEU A 242 8.75 23.47 0.73
C LEU A 242 8.13 22.32 -0.07
N LEU A 243 6.92 22.57 -0.58
CA LEU A 243 6.19 21.69 -1.48
C LEU A 243 5.87 22.46 -2.76
N LEU A 244 6.29 21.93 -3.91
CA LEU A 244 5.97 22.51 -5.22
C LEU A 244 4.45 22.53 -5.41
N GLN A 245 3.88 23.69 -5.70
CA GLN A 245 2.45 23.85 -5.98
C GLN A 245 2.17 23.66 -7.48
N ASN A 246 0.90 23.70 -7.86
CA ASN A 246 0.53 23.68 -9.26
C ASN A 246 1.07 24.94 -9.98
N TYR A 247 1.53 24.78 -11.22
CA TYR A 247 2.16 25.82 -12.01
C TYR A 247 1.76 25.70 -13.48
N SER A 248 1.83 26.82 -14.23
CA SER A 248 1.44 26.87 -15.65
C SER A 248 2.62 26.83 -16.62
N GLU A 249 3.82 27.17 -16.14
CA GLU A 249 5.04 27.28 -16.95
C GLU A 249 5.77 25.93 -17.10
N PRO A 250 6.68 25.76 -18.07
CA PRO A 250 7.56 24.60 -18.11
C PRO A 250 8.42 24.52 -16.84
N CYS A 251 8.58 23.32 -16.28
CA CYS A 251 9.43 23.12 -15.11
C CYS A 251 10.87 22.78 -15.51
N ASP A 252 11.82 23.46 -14.88
CA ASP A 252 13.26 23.39 -15.13
C ASP A 252 14.04 22.75 -13.97
N LEU A 253 13.33 22.15 -13.02
CA LEU A 253 13.92 21.52 -11.83
C LEU A 253 14.44 20.09 -12.09
N GLU A 254 14.20 19.51 -13.27
CA GLU A 254 14.64 18.13 -13.55
C GLU A 254 16.16 17.99 -13.50
N GLY A 255 16.61 16.94 -12.80
CA GLY A 255 18.04 16.69 -12.56
C GLY A 255 18.74 17.72 -11.68
N LYS A 256 18.00 18.55 -10.94
CA LYS A 256 18.56 19.52 -9.98
C LYS A 256 18.46 18.98 -8.56
N ASP A 257 19.63 18.90 -7.90
CA ASP A 257 19.70 18.51 -6.49
C ASP A 257 19.43 19.69 -5.55
N PHE A 258 19.68 20.91 -6.01
CA PHE A 258 19.54 22.13 -5.21
C PHE A 258 18.85 23.26 -5.96
N ILE A 259 18.02 24.01 -5.23
CA ILE A 259 17.38 25.24 -5.72
C ILE A 259 17.60 26.40 -4.75
N GLN A 260 17.44 27.61 -5.25
CA GLN A 260 17.34 28.81 -4.44
C GLN A 260 15.97 29.48 -4.64
N VAL A 261 15.27 29.70 -3.53
CA VAL A 261 13.96 30.37 -3.48
C VAL A 261 14.04 31.48 -2.43
N LEU A 262 13.75 32.72 -2.83
CA LEU A 262 13.79 33.90 -1.95
C LEU A 262 15.10 34.02 -1.15
N GLY A 263 16.24 33.72 -1.79
CA GLY A 263 17.57 33.81 -1.20
C GLY A 263 17.93 32.68 -0.22
N ARG A 264 17.09 31.64 -0.08
CA ARG A 264 17.38 30.44 0.72
C ARG A 264 17.60 29.23 -0.18
N PHE A 265 18.52 28.36 0.23
CA PHE A 265 18.82 27.13 -0.51
C PHE A 265 18.00 25.96 0.02
N TYR A 266 17.58 25.09 -0.90
CA TYR A 266 16.86 23.88 -0.58
C TYR A 266 17.44 22.71 -1.38
N ALA A 267 17.53 21.54 -0.76
CA ALA A 267 17.87 20.28 -1.42
C ALA A 267 16.58 19.55 -1.81
N PHE A 268 16.63 18.87 -2.95
CA PHE A 268 15.55 17.99 -3.39
C PHE A 268 15.49 16.75 -2.47
N ASP A 269 14.29 16.45 -2.00
CA ASP A 269 14.02 15.33 -1.11
C ASP A 269 13.26 14.25 -1.90
N LEU A 270 13.95 13.15 -2.19
CA LEU A 270 13.44 12.09 -3.04
C LEU A 270 12.36 11.28 -2.30
N ARG A 271 11.19 11.16 -2.90
CA ARG A 271 9.99 10.57 -2.28
C ARG A 271 9.31 9.62 -3.24
N VAL A 272 8.49 8.71 -2.72
CA VAL A 272 7.71 7.81 -3.57
C VAL A 272 6.60 8.59 -4.27
N GLU A 273 6.43 8.33 -5.57
CA GLU A 273 5.28 8.76 -6.35
C GLU A 273 4.06 7.91 -5.98
N LEU A 274 3.11 8.50 -5.26
CA LEU A 274 1.84 7.86 -4.97
C LEU A 274 0.85 8.15 -6.09
N LYS A 275 0.53 7.12 -6.88
CA LYS A 275 -0.38 7.25 -8.03
C LYS A 275 -1.84 7.13 -7.65
N ASP A 276 -2.68 7.70 -8.52
CA ASP A 276 -4.10 7.45 -8.50
C ASP A 276 -4.49 6.06 -8.99
N ASN A 277 -5.30 5.38 -8.18
CA ASN A 277 -5.91 4.10 -8.54
C ASN A 277 -7.41 4.20 -8.24
N THR A 278 -8.09 4.98 -9.08
CA THR A 278 -9.55 5.14 -9.02
C THR A 278 -10.20 4.30 -10.12
N PRO A 279 -11.49 3.97 -10.03
CA PRO A 279 -12.20 3.32 -11.13
C PRO A 279 -12.12 4.11 -12.46
N GLN A 280 -12.03 5.44 -12.39
CA GLN A 280 -11.94 6.33 -13.55
C GLN A 280 -10.51 6.45 -14.10
N THR A 281 -9.51 6.32 -13.22
CA THR A 281 -8.07 6.38 -13.52
C THR A 281 -7.36 5.21 -12.84
N PRO A 282 -7.51 3.98 -13.37
CA PRO A 282 -6.80 2.81 -12.82
C PRO A 282 -5.30 2.96 -13.07
N SER A 283 -4.48 2.57 -12.09
CA SER A 283 -3.03 2.60 -12.22
C SER A 283 -2.58 1.61 -13.28
N SER A 284 -1.83 2.08 -14.29
CA SER A 284 -1.30 1.25 -15.38
C SER A 284 0.11 0.73 -15.13
N THR A 285 0.71 1.01 -13.97
CA THR A 285 2.12 0.68 -13.72
C THR A 285 2.29 -0.60 -12.92
N GLY A 286 2.80 -1.64 -13.60
CA GLY A 286 3.28 -2.90 -13.02
C GLY A 286 3.25 -4.03 -14.07
N SER A 287 4.28 -4.11 -14.93
CA SER A 287 4.40 -5.04 -16.07
C SER A 287 3.28 -4.95 -17.13
N GLU A 288 3.57 -5.45 -18.33
CA GLU A 288 2.72 -5.46 -19.54
C GLU A 288 1.38 -6.24 -19.40
N VAL A 289 0.92 -6.49 -18.18
CA VAL A 289 -0.37 -7.13 -17.89
C VAL A 289 -1.18 -6.21 -17.00
N PRO A 290 -2.29 -5.62 -17.49
CA PRO A 290 -3.21 -4.87 -16.65
C PRO A 290 -3.75 -5.80 -15.58
N ARG A 291 -3.23 -5.72 -14.36
CA ARG A 291 -3.78 -6.43 -13.20
C ARG A 291 -5.11 -5.78 -12.85
N CYS A 292 -6.17 -6.19 -13.54
CA CYS A 292 -7.52 -5.88 -13.13
C CYS A 292 -7.70 -6.49 -11.73
N VAL A 293 -8.00 -5.64 -10.74
CA VAL A 293 -8.55 -6.11 -9.46
C VAL A 293 -9.80 -6.93 -9.76
N ALA A 294 -9.98 -8.04 -9.04
CA ALA A 294 -11.12 -8.94 -9.21
C ALA A 294 -12.43 -8.15 -9.36
N VAL A 295 -13.26 -8.58 -10.31
CA VAL A 295 -14.55 -7.93 -10.55
C VAL A 295 -15.45 -8.12 -9.33
N THR A 296 -15.95 -7.01 -8.83
CA THR A 296 -16.91 -6.87 -7.74
C THR A 296 -18.10 -6.06 -8.25
N PHE A 297 -19.18 -6.01 -7.46
CA PHE A 297 -20.32 -5.14 -7.79
C PHE A 297 -19.95 -3.65 -7.89
N LEU A 298 -18.81 -3.23 -7.32
CA LEU A 298 -18.34 -1.83 -7.33
C LEU A 298 -17.59 -1.44 -8.60
N ASN A 299 -16.86 -2.37 -9.22
CA ASN A 299 -16.02 -2.10 -10.40
C ASN A 299 -16.48 -2.86 -11.66
N GLY A 300 -17.52 -3.69 -11.59
CA GLY A 300 -17.97 -4.51 -12.72
C GLY A 300 -18.38 -3.70 -13.96
N ALA A 301 -18.89 -2.48 -13.78
CA ALA A 301 -19.25 -1.60 -14.90
C ALA A 301 -18.08 -0.73 -15.42
N SER A 302 -16.96 -0.66 -14.70
CA SER A 302 -15.86 0.27 -14.99
C SER A 302 -14.49 -0.41 -15.13
N CYS A 303 -14.41 -1.72 -14.89
CA CYS A 303 -13.19 -2.49 -15.06
C CYS A 303 -12.86 -2.56 -16.56
N ARG A 304 -11.73 -1.99 -16.95
CA ARG A 304 -11.20 -2.07 -18.31
C ARG A 304 -10.17 -3.18 -18.34
N THR A 305 -10.56 -4.37 -18.78
CA THR A 305 -9.59 -5.37 -19.25
C THR A 305 -9.06 -4.91 -20.59
N GLU A 306 -7.79 -5.14 -20.91
CA GLU A 306 -7.40 -5.10 -22.31
C GLU A 306 -8.24 -6.13 -23.08
N PRO A 307 -8.66 -5.82 -24.31
CA PRO A 307 -9.19 -6.86 -25.17
C PRO A 307 -8.10 -7.92 -25.27
N LEU A 308 -8.38 -9.14 -24.81
CA LEU A 308 -7.50 -10.28 -25.02
C LEU A 308 -7.18 -10.27 -26.51
N ALA A 309 -5.90 -10.11 -26.86
CA ALA A 309 -5.48 -10.34 -28.22
C ALA A 309 -5.99 -11.75 -28.57
N GLU A 310 -6.91 -11.84 -29.53
CA GLU A 310 -7.37 -13.12 -30.06
C GLU A 310 -6.15 -13.75 -30.77
N GLY A 311 -5.28 -14.36 -29.97
CA GLY A 311 -4.24 -15.23 -30.47
C GLY A 311 -4.89 -16.38 -31.22
N PRO A 312 -4.16 -17.01 -32.16
CA PRO A 312 -4.67 -18.20 -32.83
C PRO A 312 -5.09 -19.23 -31.79
N MET A 313 -6.31 -19.75 -31.89
CA MET A 313 -6.78 -20.85 -31.04
C MET A 313 -5.79 -22.02 -31.16
N VAL A 314 -5.15 -22.38 -30.04
CA VAL A 314 -4.23 -23.51 -29.97
C VAL A 314 -5.01 -24.72 -29.45
N PRO A 315 -5.02 -25.87 -30.17
CA PRO A 315 -5.66 -27.08 -29.68
C PRO A 315 -5.07 -27.54 -28.33
N GLY A 316 -5.94 -27.75 -27.34
CA GLY A 316 -5.58 -28.18 -25.98
C GLY A 316 -6.13 -27.25 -24.90
N LEU A 317 -5.98 -27.64 -23.64
CA LEU A 317 -6.29 -26.80 -22.48
C LEU A 317 -5.01 -26.20 -21.91
N LEU A 318 -5.10 -25.01 -21.33
CA LEU A 318 -4.00 -24.46 -20.54
C LEU A 318 -3.89 -25.26 -19.23
N ALA A 319 -2.79 -25.97 -19.07
CA ALA A 319 -2.41 -26.65 -17.84
C ALA A 319 -1.50 -25.72 -17.01
N GLU A 320 -1.97 -25.34 -15.82
CA GLU A 320 -1.22 -24.59 -14.82
C GLU A 320 -0.75 -25.55 -13.72
N VAL A 321 0.56 -25.65 -13.52
CA VAL A 321 1.14 -26.62 -12.60
C VAL A 321 1.60 -25.92 -11.33
N HIS A 322 1.12 -26.40 -10.19
CA HIS A 322 1.37 -25.82 -8.87
C HIS A 322 2.14 -26.80 -7.99
N ASP A 323 3.28 -26.35 -7.49
CA ASP A 323 4.01 -27.05 -6.44
C ASP A 323 3.31 -26.85 -5.09
N LEU A 324 3.13 -27.95 -4.34
CA LEU A 324 2.47 -27.97 -3.04
C LEU A 324 3.46 -28.17 -1.88
N PHE A 325 4.78 -28.05 -2.12
CA PHE A 325 5.80 -28.19 -1.08
C PHE A 325 5.56 -27.20 0.08
N GLY A 326 5.32 -27.75 1.27
CA GLY A 326 5.11 -27.01 2.52
C GLY A 326 3.66 -26.94 3.01
N THR A 327 2.68 -27.21 2.15
CA THR A 327 1.25 -27.25 2.52
C THR A 327 0.75 -28.69 2.54
N ARG A 328 1.18 -29.48 3.54
CA ARG A 328 0.79 -30.91 3.68
C ARG A 328 -0.72 -31.15 3.84
N ASP A 329 -1.51 -30.10 4.03
CA ASP A 329 -2.96 -30.16 4.26
C ASP A 329 -3.80 -29.62 3.08
N ALA A 330 -3.20 -29.09 2.01
CA ALA A 330 -3.96 -28.55 0.88
C ALA A 330 -4.30 -29.67 -0.12
N SER A 331 -5.59 -29.98 -0.26
CA SER A 331 -6.05 -31.02 -1.20
C SER A 331 -6.37 -30.45 -2.60
N PHE A 332 -6.46 -29.11 -2.71
CA PHE A 332 -6.85 -28.42 -3.94
C PHE A 332 -6.07 -27.12 -4.16
N ILE A 333 -5.74 -26.81 -5.42
CA ILE A 333 -5.03 -25.57 -5.84
C ILE A 333 -5.76 -24.30 -5.38
N SER A 334 -7.08 -24.34 -5.30
CA SER A 334 -7.89 -23.21 -4.83
C SER A 334 -7.63 -22.83 -3.37
N GLU A 335 -7.01 -23.71 -2.59
CA GLU A 335 -6.77 -23.53 -1.15
C GLU A 335 -5.38 -22.94 -0.85
N THR A 336 -4.45 -22.97 -1.80
CA THR A 336 -3.05 -22.58 -1.56
C THR A 336 -2.75 -21.12 -1.89
N GLY A 337 -3.58 -20.47 -2.72
CA GLY A 337 -3.28 -19.13 -3.26
C GLY A 337 -1.93 -19.06 -3.99
N SER A 338 -1.37 -20.21 -4.41
CA SER A 338 -0.04 -20.29 -5.01
C SER A 338 -0.06 -19.88 -6.48
N MET A 339 0.98 -19.16 -6.90
CA MET A 339 1.22 -18.92 -8.33
C MET A 339 1.69 -20.22 -9.01
N PRO A 340 1.35 -20.46 -10.28
CA PRO A 340 1.81 -21.64 -10.98
C PRO A 340 3.33 -21.61 -11.14
N THR A 341 3.97 -22.76 -10.92
CA THR A 341 5.40 -22.97 -11.13
C THR A 341 5.74 -22.87 -12.62
N PHE A 342 4.87 -23.42 -13.47
CA PHE A 342 4.92 -23.28 -14.92
C PHE A 342 3.55 -23.58 -15.53
N SER A 343 3.38 -23.25 -16.82
CA SER A 343 2.17 -23.57 -17.58
C SER A 343 2.52 -24.00 -19.00
N PHE A 344 1.65 -24.82 -19.59
CA PHE A 344 1.77 -25.30 -20.97
C PHE A 344 0.40 -25.64 -21.54
N VAL A 345 0.32 -25.84 -22.86
CA VAL A 345 -0.91 -26.33 -23.52
C VAL A 345 -0.87 -27.85 -23.52
N ASP A 346 -1.90 -28.46 -22.92
CA ASP A 346 -2.07 -29.90 -22.78
C ASP A 346 -3.25 -30.38 -23.63
N ASP A 347 -2.96 -31.20 -24.63
CA ASP A 347 -3.94 -31.83 -25.52
C ASP A 347 -4.31 -33.26 -25.10
N GLN A 348 -3.73 -33.77 -24.01
CA GLN A 348 -3.92 -35.15 -23.54
C GLN A 348 -4.82 -35.22 -22.31
N ILE A 349 -4.57 -34.42 -21.27
CA ILE A 349 -5.28 -34.33 -19.95
C ILE A 349 -5.32 -35.64 -19.14
N SER A 350 -5.45 -36.79 -19.80
CA SER A 350 -5.59 -38.13 -19.26
C SER A 350 -4.23 -38.79 -19.08
N TYR A 351 -3.60 -38.56 -17.94
CA TYR A 351 -2.34 -39.21 -17.57
C TYR A 351 -2.59 -40.49 -16.77
N GLY A 352 -1.80 -41.53 -17.05
CA GLY A 352 -1.79 -42.75 -16.23
C GLY A 352 -1.11 -42.51 -14.88
N SER A 353 -1.49 -43.29 -13.87
CA SER A 353 -0.80 -43.29 -12.58
C SER A 353 0.67 -43.70 -12.78
N THR A 354 1.58 -42.94 -12.19
CA THR A 354 3.03 -43.20 -12.22
C THR A 354 3.62 -42.96 -10.83
N SER A 355 4.65 -43.73 -10.47
CA SER A 355 5.47 -43.48 -9.28
C SER A 355 6.78 -42.76 -9.63
N SER A 356 6.94 -42.37 -10.89
CA SER A 356 8.04 -41.56 -11.39
C SER A 356 7.56 -40.14 -11.58
N ARG A 357 8.48 -39.18 -11.50
CA ARG A 357 8.24 -37.77 -11.81
C ARG A 357 7.36 -37.58 -13.03
N TRP A 358 6.25 -36.87 -12.84
CA TRP A 358 5.35 -36.50 -13.94
C TRP A 358 6.02 -35.50 -14.89
N TRP A 359 6.92 -34.65 -14.39
CA TRP A 359 7.71 -33.71 -15.19
C TRP A 359 9.17 -33.67 -14.73
N PRO A 360 10.18 -33.50 -15.62
CA PRO A 360 11.60 -33.66 -15.27
C PRO A 360 12.10 -32.83 -14.08
N THR A 361 11.49 -31.65 -13.88
CA THR A 361 11.89 -30.68 -12.84
C THR A 361 10.96 -30.68 -11.62
N MET A 362 9.97 -31.56 -11.56
CA MET A 362 9.04 -31.66 -10.43
C MET A 362 9.42 -32.80 -9.50
N ASP A 363 9.05 -32.65 -8.23
CA ASP A 363 9.07 -33.74 -7.28
C ASP A 363 7.89 -34.69 -7.51
N ASP A 364 8.08 -35.94 -7.07
CA ASP A 364 7.31 -37.08 -7.52
C ASP A 364 5.82 -37.03 -7.08
N ASP A 365 5.50 -36.42 -5.92
CA ASP A 365 4.19 -36.61 -5.26
C ASP A 365 3.48 -35.33 -4.74
N TYR A 366 4.08 -34.14 -4.84
CA TYR A 366 3.57 -32.92 -4.18
C TYR A 366 3.24 -31.80 -5.15
N PHE A 367 2.34 -32.07 -6.08
CA PHE A 367 1.85 -31.07 -7.01
C PHE A 367 0.38 -31.24 -7.35
N ALA A 368 -0.21 -30.20 -7.93
CA ALA A 368 -1.51 -30.27 -8.54
C ALA A 368 -1.51 -29.49 -9.86
N VAL A 369 -2.41 -29.89 -10.77
CA VAL A 369 -2.58 -29.26 -12.08
C VAL A 369 -3.98 -28.72 -12.20
N LYS A 370 -4.11 -27.48 -12.69
CA LYS A 370 -5.38 -26.85 -13.03
C LYS A 370 -5.45 -26.72 -14.54
N TRP A 371 -6.45 -27.35 -15.15
CA TRP A 371 -6.75 -27.17 -16.56
C TRP A 371 -7.83 -26.12 -16.76
N SER A 372 -7.63 -25.23 -17.73
CA SER A 372 -8.58 -24.20 -18.12
C SER A 372 -8.59 -23.98 -19.62
N GLY A 373 -9.75 -23.64 -20.19
CA GLY A 373 -9.91 -23.39 -21.61
C GLY A 373 -11.34 -23.60 -22.08
N GLU A 374 -11.50 -23.69 -23.39
CA GLU A 374 -12.79 -23.93 -24.04
C GLU A 374 -12.81 -25.32 -24.68
N MET A 375 -13.94 -26.01 -24.57
CA MET A 375 -14.16 -27.32 -25.21
C MET A 375 -15.28 -27.20 -26.23
N ALA A 376 -14.96 -27.49 -27.50
CA ALA A 376 -15.94 -27.55 -28.56
C ALA A 376 -16.73 -28.86 -28.48
N ILE A 377 -18.01 -28.76 -28.08
CA ILE A 377 -18.93 -29.91 -28.07
C ILE A 377 -19.59 -30.03 -29.45
N GLN A 378 -19.30 -31.11 -30.17
CA GLN A 378 -19.78 -31.30 -31.55
C GLN A 378 -21.27 -31.66 -31.63
N THR A 379 -21.83 -32.28 -30.60
CA THR A 379 -23.23 -32.72 -30.58
C THR A 379 -23.94 -32.20 -29.33
N ALA A 380 -25.08 -31.55 -29.47
CA ALA A 380 -25.85 -31.13 -28.30
C ALA A 380 -26.35 -32.35 -27.51
N GLY A 381 -26.23 -32.32 -26.17
CA GLY A 381 -26.62 -33.45 -25.33
C GLY A 381 -26.33 -33.22 -23.85
N LEU A 382 -26.70 -34.20 -23.03
CA LEU A 382 -26.31 -34.25 -21.61
C LEU A 382 -24.94 -34.92 -21.49
N TYR A 383 -24.02 -34.24 -20.81
CA TYR A 383 -22.67 -34.71 -20.55
C TYR A 383 -22.48 -34.89 -19.04
N THR A 384 -21.77 -35.95 -18.66
CA THR A 384 -21.40 -36.23 -17.27
C THR A 384 -19.89 -36.39 -17.20
N CYS A 385 -19.25 -35.74 -16.24
CA CYS A 385 -17.86 -36.06 -15.90
C CYS A 385 -17.83 -37.43 -15.23
N LEU A 386 -17.19 -38.40 -15.87
CA LEU A 386 -16.86 -39.68 -15.23
C LEU A 386 -15.58 -39.42 -14.43
N GLY A 387 -15.73 -39.36 -13.11
CA GLY A 387 -14.62 -39.19 -12.17
C GLY A 387 -13.88 -40.48 -11.89
#